data_AF-A0A516NJY1-F1
#
_entry.id   AF-A0A516NJY1-F1
#
_cell.length_a   1.000
_cell.length_b   1.000
_cell.length_c   1.000
_cell.angle_alpha   90.00
_cell.angle_beta   90.00
_cell.angle_gamma   90.00
#
_symmetry.space_group_name_H-M   'P 1'
#
loop_
_entity.id
_entity.type
_entity.pdbx_description
1 polymer ?
#
loop_
_entity_poly.entity_id
_entity_poly.type
_entity_poly.pdbx_seq_one_letter_code
_entity_poly.pdbx_strand_id
1 'polypeptide(L)'
;MLIVVTLAALAVLVNVVSYLRSPDFRLRRWTHKWGIQHYVAFAHAEAAGVRIRPVDHPAMGKVRRLAVVRSVALPAVLVAMAVVLLSRGTSWWLSSLVLWSFLLPQLSPHLVVGQITNSIQSGKVGTAVRGGIYAVIGLGSLFASATTIWWAARLSNSGASLWQSAIPLASGLALLVVAGLTTSTAKRTLAAGIPARFGRDATYEDTLFLRSFNDDAMRFRAPNPTVGIIGVFGGLTVRFEELLAALVAGESPLIAIGKPREPLPELGAVRTYVADDEWQSAVEETAKRVDSIVLVAGVTDGLKWELTHLRKWGLVQKATVLLPPVDESQAWNRLHRVLSQLGIDFEEVEQEKETGSWLGVLLRTVTAIGVDEEGQPCFYVSDRRDWVSFGATIVMSQQIVRGIMLPPEHGSIAEFIGLDVRDSVLTPVASHTDDPLALSGVSAHARRAITQAIELADASNANEVAAEHLLVALLANDHEATAALSALGVDMSPLRSAADELMRHRAD
;
A
#
# COMPACT_ATOMS: atom_id res chain seq x y z
N MET A 1 28.10 22.33 -6.57
CA MET A 1 28.22 21.24 -5.59
C MET A 1 27.06 21.28 -4.60
N LEU A 2 26.81 22.42 -3.94
CA LEU A 2 25.72 22.59 -2.97
C LEU A 2 24.34 22.15 -3.52
N ILE A 3 23.92 22.68 -4.67
CA ILE A 3 22.61 22.34 -5.27
C ILE A 3 22.41 20.83 -5.47
N VAL A 4 23.42 20.15 -6.03
CA VAL A 4 23.36 18.71 -6.33
C VAL A 4 23.24 17.89 -5.04
N VAL A 5 24.03 18.25 -4.01
CA VAL A 5 24.00 17.59 -2.70
C VAL A 5 22.65 17.83 -2.01
N THR A 6 22.14 19.06 -2.05
CA THR A 6 20.85 19.41 -1.43
C THR A 6 19.68 18.66 -2.06
N LEU A 7 19.63 18.55 -3.40
CA LEU A 7 18.58 17.80 -4.09
C LEU A 7 18.56 16.32 -3.70
N ALA A 8 19.74 15.71 -3.54
CA ALA A 8 19.82 14.32 -3.14
C ALA A 8 19.51 14.10 -1.67
N ALA A 9 19.94 15.01 -0.78
CA ALA A 9 19.55 15.00 0.61
C ALA A 9 18.02 15.11 0.76
N LEU A 10 17.39 15.98 -0.03
CA LEU A 10 15.93 16.11 -0.08
C LEU A 10 15.25 14.83 -0.58
N ALA A 11 15.75 14.22 -1.66
CA ALA A 11 15.22 12.95 -2.17
C ALA A 11 15.31 11.83 -1.13
N VAL A 12 16.44 11.69 -0.44
CA VAL A 12 16.62 10.72 0.64
C VAL A 12 15.66 11.01 1.79
N LEU A 13 15.55 12.27 2.21
CA LEU A 13 14.65 12.68 3.30
C LEU A 13 13.18 12.35 2.98
N VAL A 14 12.69 12.73 1.79
CA VAL A 14 11.33 12.43 1.34
C VAL A 14 11.10 10.92 1.32
N ASN A 15 12.07 10.15 0.82
CA ASN A 15 11.97 8.70 0.80
C ASN A 15 12.00 8.09 2.21
N VAL A 16 12.79 8.59 3.16
CA VAL A 16 12.78 8.11 4.55
C VAL A 16 11.45 8.45 5.24
N VAL A 17 10.98 9.71 5.14
CA VAL A 17 9.72 10.15 5.75
C VAL A 17 8.54 9.34 5.20
N SER A 18 8.49 9.14 3.89
CA SER A 18 7.44 8.33 3.27
C SER A 18 7.49 6.86 3.72
N TYR A 19 8.68 6.30 4.01
CA TYR A 19 8.81 4.94 4.54
C TYR A 19 8.33 4.85 5.98
N LEU A 20 8.69 5.83 6.82
CA LEU A 20 8.29 5.83 8.22
C LEU A 20 6.77 6.02 8.39
N ARG A 21 6.12 6.69 7.44
CA ARG A 21 4.67 6.92 7.44
C ARG A 21 3.85 5.78 6.85
N SER A 22 4.46 4.86 6.11
CA SER A 22 3.72 3.87 5.33
C SER A 22 3.17 2.72 6.21
N PRO A 23 1.99 2.14 5.88
CA PRO A 23 1.36 1.10 6.68
C PRO A 23 2.24 -0.16 6.87
N ASP A 24 3.03 -0.51 5.85
CA ASP A 24 4.00 -1.61 5.89
C ASP A 24 5.09 -1.43 6.95
N PHE A 25 5.54 -0.20 7.20
CA PHE A 25 6.52 0.06 8.25
C PHE A 25 5.94 -0.18 9.64
N ARG A 26 4.70 0.27 9.88
CA ARG A 26 3.98 0.00 11.14
C ARG A 26 3.82 -1.50 11.37
N LEU A 27 3.35 -2.22 10.35
CA LEU A 27 3.18 -3.67 10.42
C LEU A 27 4.52 -4.39 10.65
N ARG A 28 5.58 -3.99 9.93
CA ARG A 28 6.92 -4.58 10.11
C ARG A 28 7.47 -4.36 11.52
N ARG A 29 7.27 -3.18 12.10
CA ARG A 29 7.67 -2.90 13.49
C ARG A 29 6.91 -3.79 14.46
N TRP A 30 5.63 -4.03 14.17
CA TRP A 30 4.78 -4.91 14.97
C TRP A 30 5.19 -6.38 14.84
N THR A 31 5.36 -6.92 13.62
CA THR A 31 5.80 -8.32 13.42
C THR A 31 7.20 -8.57 13.99
N HIS A 32 8.10 -7.58 13.92
CA HIS A 32 9.41 -7.69 14.58
C HIS A 32 9.30 -7.77 16.11
N LYS A 33 8.34 -7.08 16.75
CA LYS A 33 8.11 -7.19 18.19
C LYS A 33 7.56 -8.57 18.57
N TRP A 34 6.69 -9.12 17.72
CA TRP A 34 6.07 -10.44 17.91
C TRP A 34 7.02 -11.60 17.56
N GLY A 35 8.08 -11.36 16.78
CA GLY A 35 9.06 -12.39 16.45
C GLY A 35 8.41 -13.58 15.76
N ILE A 36 8.67 -14.82 16.20
CA ILE A 36 8.07 -16.03 15.62
C ILE A 36 6.62 -16.24 16.06
N GLN A 37 6.14 -15.53 17.08
CA GLN A 37 4.82 -15.77 17.68
C GLN A 37 3.65 -15.56 16.70
N HIS A 38 3.83 -14.73 15.67
CA HIS A 38 2.80 -14.58 14.64
C HIS A 38 2.64 -15.84 13.76
N TYR A 39 3.72 -16.60 13.54
CA TYR A 39 3.64 -17.92 12.88
C TYR A 39 2.98 -18.96 13.78
N VAL A 40 3.15 -18.87 15.10
CA VAL A 40 2.45 -19.73 16.07
C VAL A 40 0.94 -19.47 16.04
N ALA A 41 0.53 -18.20 15.94
CA ALA A 41 -0.87 -17.85 15.74
C ALA A 41 -1.45 -18.47 14.46
N PHE A 42 -0.67 -18.51 13.38
CA PHE A 42 -1.11 -19.20 12.16
C PHE A 42 -1.22 -20.72 12.36
N ALA A 43 -0.27 -21.36 13.06
CA ALA A 43 -0.37 -22.78 13.37
C ALA A 43 -1.62 -23.11 14.20
N HIS A 44 -2.01 -22.24 15.15
CA HIS A 44 -3.26 -22.40 15.90
C HIS A 44 -4.51 -22.21 15.05
N ALA A 45 -4.49 -21.21 14.17
CA ALA A 45 -5.56 -21.02 13.20
C ALA A 45 -5.74 -22.26 12.32
N GLU A 46 -4.64 -22.84 11.82
CA GLU A 46 -4.66 -24.10 11.07
C GLU A 46 -5.20 -25.27 11.90
N ALA A 47 -4.78 -25.39 13.18
CA ALA A 47 -5.30 -26.40 14.09
C ALA A 47 -6.80 -26.23 14.38
N ALA A 48 -7.31 -25.00 14.33
CA ALA A 48 -8.72 -24.67 14.44
C ALA A 48 -9.50 -24.88 13.12
N GLY A 49 -8.85 -25.36 12.06
CA GLY A 49 -9.45 -25.64 10.76
C GLY A 49 -9.43 -24.48 9.77
N VAL A 50 -8.78 -23.36 10.11
CA VAL A 50 -8.59 -22.22 9.19
C VAL A 50 -7.52 -22.55 8.18
N ARG A 51 -7.79 -22.36 6.89
CA ARG A 51 -6.83 -22.67 5.82
C ARG A 51 -5.91 -21.49 5.57
N ILE A 52 -4.62 -21.67 5.80
CA ILE A 52 -3.64 -20.59 5.68
C ILE A 52 -2.66 -20.92 4.56
N ARG A 53 -2.29 -19.90 3.79
CA ARG A 53 -1.34 -19.99 2.70
C ARG A 53 -0.24 -18.96 2.96
N PRO A 54 0.88 -19.35 3.59
CA PRO A 54 2.00 -18.45 3.78
C PRO A 54 2.59 -18.10 2.42
N VAL A 55 2.70 -16.81 2.13
CA VAL A 55 3.23 -16.32 0.86
C VAL A 55 4.74 -16.09 0.95
N ASP A 56 5.28 -15.88 2.15
CA ASP A 56 6.68 -15.51 2.34
C ASP A 56 7.66 -16.58 1.86
N HIS A 57 8.63 -16.15 1.05
CA HIS A 57 9.74 -16.99 0.60
C HIS A 57 11.09 -16.35 0.96
N PRO A 58 12.12 -17.12 1.35
CA PRO A 58 13.44 -16.59 1.73
C PRO A 58 14.07 -15.65 0.67
N ALA A 59 13.80 -15.89 -0.62
CA ALA A 59 14.26 -15.06 -1.72
C ALA A 59 13.67 -13.63 -1.70
N MET A 60 12.46 -13.43 -1.17
CA MET A 60 11.80 -12.13 -1.11
C MET A 60 12.59 -11.12 -0.29
N GLY A 61 13.28 -11.58 0.77
CA GLY A 61 14.16 -10.73 1.57
C GLY A 61 15.32 -10.13 0.76
N LYS A 62 15.82 -10.84 -0.26
CA LYS A 62 16.84 -10.33 -1.18
C LYS A 62 16.25 -9.29 -2.14
N VAL A 63 15.07 -9.56 -2.69
CA VAL A 63 14.34 -8.64 -3.59
C VAL A 63 14.02 -7.32 -2.88
N ARG A 64 13.45 -7.38 -1.67
CA ARG A 64 13.14 -6.22 -0.82
C ARG A 64 14.41 -5.37 -0.57
N ARG A 65 15.53 -6.01 -0.21
CA ARG A 65 16.82 -5.33 0.02
C ARG A 65 17.38 -4.69 -1.25
N LEU A 66 17.39 -5.40 -2.36
CA LEU A 66 17.92 -4.90 -3.63
C LEU A 66 17.13 -3.69 -4.14
N ALA A 67 15.80 -3.72 -4.00
CA ALA A 67 14.92 -2.61 -4.35
C ALA A 67 15.21 -1.35 -3.53
N VAL A 68 15.35 -1.49 -2.20
CA VAL A 68 15.73 -0.37 -1.31
C VAL A 68 17.13 0.15 -1.61
N VAL A 69 18.10 -0.74 -1.83
CA VAL A 69 19.46 -0.34 -2.20
C VAL A 69 19.44 0.44 -3.51
N ARG A 70 18.70 -0.02 -4.52
CA ARG A 70 18.59 0.68 -5.81
C ARG A 70 17.94 2.07 -5.67
N SER A 71 16.88 2.20 -4.87
CA SER A 71 16.19 3.49 -4.70
C SER A 71 17.03 4.53 -3.95
N VAL A 72 17.94 4.10 -3.07
CA VAL A 72 18.90 4.98 -2.38
C VAL A 72 20.18 5.21 -3.20
N ALA A 73 20.69 4.15 -3.84
CA ALA A 73 21.94 4.20 -4.60
C ALA A 73 21.81 5.07 -5.85
N LEU A 74 20.67 5.08 -6.54
CA LEU A 74 20.50 5.85 -7.77
C LEU A 74 20.70 7.37 -7.56
N PRO A 75 20.03 8.03 -6.59
CA PRO A 75 20.34 9.42 -6.23
C PRO A 75 21.81 9.63 -5.85
N ALA A 76 22.40 8.72 -5.06
CA ALA A 76 23.78 8.83 -4.62
C ALA A 76 24.78 8.75 -5.79
N VAL A 77 24.55 7.83 -6.73
CA VAL A 77 25.37 7.67 -7.95
C VAL A 77 25.22 8.90 -8.85
N LEU A 78 24.01 9.43 -9.03
CA LEU A 78 23.77 10.65 -9.80
C LEU A 78 24.52 11.85 -9.20
N VAL A 79 24.53 11.98 -7.87
CA VAL A 79 25.31 13.02 -7.16
C VAL A 79 26.79 12.82 -7.38
N ALA A 80 27.31 11.62 -7.12
CA ALA A 80 28.74 11.33 -7.27
C ALA A 80 29.20 11.62 -8.71
N MET A 81 28.42 11.19 -9.70
CA MET A 81 28.66 11.47 -11.11
C MET A 81 28.67 12.98 -11.38
N ALA A 82 27.66 13.71 -10.92
CA ALA A 82 27.58 15.16 -11.09
C ALA A 82 28.76 15.89 -10.42
N VAL A 83 29.20 15.46 -9.24
CA VAL A 83 30.38 16.01 -8.55
C VAL A 83 31.66 15.77 -9.36
N VAL A 84 31.86 14.54 -9.85
CA VAL A 84 33.02 14.21 -10.69
C VAL A 84 33.04 15.06 -11.96
N LEU A 85 31.91 15.17 -12.66
CA LEU A 85 31.77 15.99 -13.86
C LEU A 85 32.08 17.48 -13.55
N LEU A 86 31.57 18.01 -12.43
CA LEU A 86 31.82 19.40 -12.03
C LEU A 86 33.29 19.63 -11.73
N SER A 87 33.96 18.68 -11.07
CA SER A 87 35.37 18.78 -10.71
C SER A 87 36.31 18.75 -11.91
N ARG A 88 35.92 18.03 -12.98
CA ARG A 88 36.70 17.91 -14.21
C ARG A 88 36.46 19.03 -15.22
N GLY A 89 35.54 19.96 -14.94
CA GLY A 89 35.21 21.05 -15.85
C GLY A 89 34.67 20.57 -17.20
N THR A 90 33.95 19.44 -17.22
CA THR A 90 33.43 18.85 -18.45
C THR A 90 32.46 19.80 -19.16
N SER A 91 32.36 19.67 -20.49
CA SER A 91 31.41 20.44 -21.27
C SER A 91 29.98 20.22 -20.78
N TRP A 92 29.14 21.25 -20.92
CA TRP A 92 27.76 21.22 -20.40
C TRP A 92 26.93 20.11 -21.06
N TRP A 93 27.06 19.93 -22.38
CA TRP A 93 26.28 18.94 -23.13
C TRP A 93 26.67 17.50 -22.79
N LEU A 94 27.96 17.23 -22.56
CA LEU A 94 28.44 15.90 -22.18
C LEU A 94 27.93 15.53 -20.79
N SER A 95 27.98 16.50 -19.86
CA SER A 95 27.50 16.31 -18.50
C SER A 95 25.99 16.06 -18.46
N SER A 96 25.21 16.83 -19.24
CA SER A 96 23.78 16.62 -19.43
C SER A 96 23.47 15.24 -20.01
N LEU A 97 24.22 14.80 -21.02
CA LEU A 97 24.00 13.52 -21.70
C LEU A 97 24.28 12.34 -20.78
N VAL A 98 25.35 12.42 -19.97
CA VAL A 98 25.64 11.41 -18.94
C VAL A 98 24.49 11.36 -17.92
N LEU A 99 24.10 12.49 -17.32
CA LEU A 99 23.01 12.51 -16.33
C LEU A 99 21.68 12.03 -16.93
N TRP A 100 21.35 12.44 -18.15
CA TRP A 100 20.17 12.00 -18.87
C TRP A 100 20.16 10.47 -19.09
N SER A 101 21.30 9.88 -19.47
CA SER A 101 21.39 8.42 -19.67
C SER A 101 21.11 7.60 -18.41
N PHE A 102 21.50 8.10 -17.23
CA PHE A 102 21.21 7.46 -15.93
C PHE A 102 19.74 7.60 -15.51
N LEU A 103 19.08 8.68 -15.95
CA LEU A 103 17.67 8.95 -15.69
C LEU A 103 16.73 8.24 -16.67
N LEU A 104 17.19 7.92 -17.88
CA LEU A 104 16.42 7.31 -18.96
C LEU A 104 15.72 5.99 -18.57
N PRO A 105 16.33 5.04 -17.83
CA PRO A 105 15.65 3.82 -17.39
C PRO A 105 14.37 4.08 -16.58
N GLN A 106 14.29 5.21 -15.88
CA GLN A 106 13.13 5.58 -15.06
C GLN A 106 11.88 5.85 -15.91
N LEU A 107 12.04 6.19 -17.20
CA LEU A 107 10.90 6.37 -18.11
C LEU A 107 10.39 5.04 -18.68
N SER A 108 11.13 3.95 -18.46
CA SER A 108 10.86 2.61 -19.02
C SER A 108 10.66 2.63 -20.55
N PRO A 109 11.58 3.22 -21.33
CA PRO A 109 11.38 3.45 -22.76
C PRO A 109 11.18 2.16 -23.57
N HIS A 110 11.74 1.05 -23.11
CA HIS A 110 11.53 -0.27 -23.73
C HIS A 110 10.06 -0.69 -23.74
N LEU A 111 9.28 -0.39 -22.68
CA LEU A 111 7.85 -0.67 -22.64
C LEU A 111 7.09 0.17 -23.68
N VAL A 112 7.45 1.45 -23.79
CA VAL A 112 6.85 2.38 -24.76
C VAL A 112 7.13 1.92 -26.18
N VAL A 113 8.37 1.54 -26.50
CA VAL A 113 8.75 1.00 -27.82
C VAL A 113 7.97 -0.28 -28.12
N GLY A 114 7.90 -1.22 -27.19
CA GLY A 114 7.12 -2.45 -27.35
C GLY A 114 5.64 -2.16 -27.66
N GLN A 115 5.02 -1.25 -26.90
CA GLN A 115 3.61 -0.87 -27.10
C GLN A 115 3.36 -0.14 -28.43
N ILE A 116 4.29 0.71 -28.88
CA ILE A 116 4.24 1.34 -30.21
C ILE A 116 4.25 0.25 -31.29
N THR A 117 5.18 -0.71 -31.16
CA THR A 117 5.33 -1.81 -32.12
C THR A 117 4.05 -2.65 -32.19
N ASN A 118 3.49 -3.02 -31.04
CA ASN A 118 2.24 -3.78 -30.94
C ASN A 118 1.05 -2.98 -31.53
N SER A 119 0.98 -1.67 -31.27
CA SER A 119 -0.10 -0.81 -31.80
C SER A 119 -0.04 -0.70 -33.33
N ILE A 120 1.17 -0.66 -33.91
CA ILE A 120 1.36 -0.67 -35.37
C ILE A 120 0.92 -2.02 -35.94
N GLN A 121 1.36 -3.13 -35.33
CA GLN A 121 0.99 -4.48 -35.75
C GLN A 121 -0.53 -4.72 -35.67
N SER A 122 -1.21 -4.12 -34.69
CA SER A 122 -2.67 -4.21 -34.54
C SER A 122 -3.45 -3.24 -35.44
N GLY A 123 -2.79 -2.57 -36.41
CA GLY A 123 -3.43 -1.64 -37.35
C GLY A 123 -3.83 -0.27 -36.76
N LYS A 124 -3.40 0.05 -35.54
CA LYS A 124 -3.76 1.29 -34.82
C LYS A 124 -2.64 2.32 -34.87
N VAL A 125 -2.26 2.70 -36.08
CA VAL A 125 -1.16 3.63 -36.34
C VAL A 125 -1.39 4.99 -35.66
N GLY A 126 -2.64 5.48 -35.58
CA GLY A 126 -2.95 6.76 -34.95
C GLY A 126 -2.63 6.82 -33.45
N THR A 127 -2.89 5.75 -32.68
CA THR A 127 -2.53 5.69 -31.26
C THR A 127 -1.03 5.53 -31.08
N ALA A 128 -0.38 4.74 -31.94
CA ALA A 128 1.07 4.60 -31.96
C ALA A 128 1.79 5.93 -32.19
N VAL A 129 1.33 6.73 -33.16
CA VAL A 129 1.89 8.05 -33.47
C VAL A 129 1.68 9.03 -32.31
N ARG A 130 0.46 9.13 -31.76
CA ARG A 130 0.18 10.01 -30.62
C ARG A 130 1.01 9.65 -29.39
N GLY A 131 1.07 8.36 -29.04
CA GLY A 131 1.90 7.87 -27.94
C GLY A 131 3.39 8.11 -28.17
N GLY A 132 3.87 7.91 -29.40
CA GLY A 132 5.24 8.22 -29.81
C GLY A 132 5.60 9.69 -29.66
N ILE A 133 4.69 10.61 -30.05
CA ILE A 133 4.89 12.06 -29.86
C ILE A 133 5.07 12.40 -28.38
N TYR A 134 4.17 11.91 -27.51
CA TYR A 134 4.29 12.14 -26.06
C TYR A 134 5.58 11.55 -25.47
N ALA A 135 6.02 10.39 -25.96
CA ALA A 135 7.26 9.77 -25.53
C ALA A 135 8.50 10.61 -25.93
N VAL A 136 8.53 11.14 -27.15
CA VAL A 136 9.60 12.02 -27.63
C VAL A 136 9.64 13.33 -26.84
N ILE A 137 8.47 13.94 -26.58
CA ILE A 137 8.36 15.13 -25.73
C ILE A 137 8.91 14.83 -24.33
N GLY A 138 8.53 13.70 -23.73
CA GLY A 138 9.01 13.31 -22.41
C GLY A 138 10.52 13.09 -22.35
N LEU A 139 11.11 12.43 -23.35
CA LEU A 139 12.56 12.26 -23.47
C LEU A 139 13.29 13.59 -23.63
N GLY A 140 12.75 14.49 -24.46
CA GLY A 140 13.29 15.84 -24.66
C GLY A 140 13.21 16.70 -23.41
N SER A 141 12.08 16.70 -22.70
CA SER A 141 11.90 17.40 -21.42
C SER A 141 12.85 16.87 -20.34
N LEU A 142 13.11 15.56 -20.32
CA LEU A 142 14.07 14.98 -19.39
C LEU A 142 15.49 15.48 -19.67
N PHE A 143 15.90 15.54 -20.94
CA PHE A 143 17.22 16.06 -21.31
C PHE A 143 17.36 17.55 -20.99
N ALA A 144 16.31 18.33 -21.27
CA ALA A 144 16.25 19.76 -20.94
C ALA A 144 16.33 19.97 -19.43
N SER A 145 15.63 19.16 -18.63
CA SER A 145 15.70 19.17 -17.17
C SER A 145 17.11 18.92 -16.64
N ALA A 146 17.77 17.85 -17.12
CA ALA A 146 19.16 17.56 -16.74
C ALA A 146 20.10 18.73 -17.06
N THR A 147 19.88 19.39 -18.20
CA THR A 147 20.69 20.52 -18.66
C THR A 147 20.49 21.77 -17.81
N THR A 148 19.26 22.13 -17.46
CA THR A 148 18.99 23.34 -16.66
C THR A 148 19.39 23.14 -15.19
N ILE A 149 19.22 21.94 -14.62
CA ILE A 149 19.73 21.60 -13.28
C ILE A 149 21.27 21.66 -13.27
N TRP A 150 21.92 21.12 -14.30
CA TRP A 150 23.37 21.22 -14.45
C TRP A 150 23.85 22.67 -14.53
N TRP A 151 23.15 23.50 -15.31
CA TRP A 151 23.46 24.92 -15.44
C TRP A 151 23.29 25.67 -14.11
N ALA A 152 22.22 25.40 -13.37
CA ALA A 152 22.01 25.95 -12.03
C ALA A 152 23.17 25.59 -11.07
N ALA A 153 23.60 24.33 -11.09
CA ALA A 153 24.71 23.86 -10.27
C ALA A 153 26.04 24.55 -10.62
N ARG A 154 26.26 24.84 -11.91
CA ARG A 154 27.45 25.57 -12.39
C ARG A 154 27.43 27.04 -11.97
N LEU A 155 26.29 27.72 -12.11
CA LEU A 155 26.12 29.12 -11.69
C LEU A 155 26.34 29.29 -10.19
N SER A 156 25.77 28.39 -9.38
CA SER A 156 25.98 28.38 -7.94
C SER A 156 27.47 28.21 -7.58
N ASN A 157 28.20 27.37 -8.33
CA ASN A 157 29.64 27.17 -8.12
C ASN A 157 30.50 28.37 -8.56
N SER A 158 30.05 29.17 -9.52
CA SER A 158 30.77 30.38 -9.95
C SER A 158 30.52 31.60 -9.05
N GLY A 159 29.85 31.42 -7.91
CA GLY A 159 29.50 32.53 -7.01
C GLY A 159 28.37 33.42 -7.53
N ALA A 160 27.54 32.93 -8.46
CA ALA A 160 26.38 33.66 -8.94
C ALA A 160 25.39 33.92 -7.79
N SER A 161 24.55 34.94 -7.95
CA SER A 161 23.54 35.26 -6.93
C SER A 161 22.52 34.15 -6.78
N LEU A 162 21.86 34.08 -5.61
CA LEU A 162 20.90 33.02 -5.30
C LEU A 162 19.80 32.91 -6.38
N TRP A 163 19.22 34.02 -6.81
CA TRP A 163 18.18 34.06 -7.84
C TRP A 163 18.65 33.57 -9.22
N GLN A 164 19.89 33.87 -9.61
CA GLN A 164 20.47 33.40 -10.88
C GLN A 164 20.58 31.87 -10.93
N SER A 165 20.82 31.22 -9.78
CA SER A 165 20.83 29.75 -9.69
C SER A 165 19.44 29.15 -9.43
N ALA A 166 18.54 29.87 -8.77
CA ALA A 166 17.21 29.40 -8.40
C ALA A 166 16.28 29.24 -9.61
N ILE A 167 16.29 30.19 -10.55
CA ILE A 167 15.46 30.14 -11.77
C ILE A 167 15.73 28.88 -12.62
N PRO A 168 16.99 28.57 -13.02
CA PRO A 168 17.28 27.38 -13.80
C PRO A 168 17.04 26.07 -13.03
N LEU A 169 17.20 26.10 -11.70
CA LEU A 169 16.86 24.96 -10.85
C LEU A 169 15.35 24.69 -10.87
N ALA A 170 14.54 25.73 -10.66
CA ALA A 170 13.08 25.62 -10.66
C ALA A 170 12.55 25.18 -12.03
N SER A 171 13.08 25.74 -13.13
CA SER A 171 12.70 25.33 -14.49
C SER A 171 13.11 23.89 -14.78
N GLY A 172 14.28 23.45 -14.30
CA GLY A 172 14.70 22.05 -14.41
C GLY A 172 13.81 21.08 -13.66
N LEU A 173 13.39 21.42 -12.43
CA LEU A 173 12.44 20.61 -11.67
C LEU A 173 11.05 20.58 -12.35
N ALA A 174 10.58 21.71 -12.89
CA ALA A 174 9.33 21.76 -13.64
C ALA A 174 9.38 20.88 -14.91
N LEU A 175 10.49 20.93 -15.66
CA LEU A 175 10.70 20.07 -16.84
C LEU A 175 10.77 18.58 -16.48
N LEU A 176 11.29 18.24 -15.29
CA LEU A 176 11.29 16.86 -14.78
C LEU A 176 9.87 16.35 -14.56
N VAL A 177 8.99 17.20 -14.00
CA VAL A 177 7.56 16.89 -13.84
C VAL A 177 6.89 16.74 -15.21
N VAL A 178 7.14 17.65 -16.15
CA VAL A 178 6.63 17.55 -17.53
C VAL A 178 7.07 16.24 -18.19
N ALA A 179 8.33 15.83 -18.02
CA ALA A 179 8.83 14.57 -18.54
C ALA A 179 8.06 13.36 -17.98
N GLY A 180 7.79 13.33 -16.68
CA GLY A 180 7.00 12.24 -16.09
C GLY A 180 5.52 12.25 -16.48
N LEU A 181 4.90 13.43 -16.59
CA LEU A 181 3.50 13.54 -17.04
C LEU A 181 3.32 13.13 -18.49
N THR A 182 4.19 13.59 -19.39
CA THR A 182 4.12 13.27 -20.82
C THR A 182 4.42 11.80 -21.08
N THR A 183 5.38 11.19 -20.38
CA THR A 183 5.61 9.75 -20.47
C THR A 183 4.47 8.91 -19.88
N SER A 184 3.83 9.37 -18.80
CA SER A 184 2.60 8.73 -18.30
C SER A 184 1.49 8.81 -19.35
N THR A 185 1.26 9.97 -19.95
CA THR A 185 0.28 10.14 -21.04
C THR A 185 0.63 9.30 -22.27
N ALA A 186 1.91 9.16 -22.62
CA ALA A 186 2.37 8.26 -23.68
C ALA A 186 1.94 6.82 -23.39
N LYS A 187 2.23 6.30 -22.19
CA LYS A 187 1.84 4.94 -21.78
C LYS A 187 0.31 4.77 -21.77
N ARG A 188 -0.45 5.77 -21.29
CA ARG A 188 -1.92 5.75 -21.25
C ARG A 188 -2.55 5.77 -22.65
N THR A 189 -2.03 6.58 -23.55
CA THR A 189 -2.51 6.65 -24.94
C THR A 189 -2.22 5.37 -25.72
N LEU A 190 -1.06 4.75 -25.47
CA LEU A 190 -0.71 3.46 -26.05
C LEU A 190 -1.56 2.33 -25.47
N ALA A 191 -1.83 2.34 -24.16
CA ALA A 191 -2.73 1.39 -23.51
C ALA A 191 -4.17 1.48 -24.06
N ALA A 192 -4.66 2.69 -24.37
CA ALA A 192 -5.97 2.88 -25.02
C ALA A 192 -6.05 2.25 -26.43
N GLY A 193 -4.90 2.00 -27.06
CA GLY A 193 -4.83 1.34 -28.35
C GLY A 193 -5.20 -0.14 -28.29
N ILE A 194 -5.07 -0.82 -27.15
CA ILE A 194 -5.28 -2.28 -27.09
C ILE A 194 -6.50 -2.54 -26.19
N PRO A 195 -7.68 -2.81 -26.76
CA PRO A 195 -8.86 -3.12 -25.96
C PRO A 195 -8.64 -4.46 -25.25
N ALA A 196 -9.17 -4.57 -24.04
CA ALA A 196 -9.16 -5.84 -23.34
C ALA A 196 -9.95 -6.89 -24.12
N ARG A 197 -9.42 -8.12 -24.18
CA ARG A 197 -10.17 -9.30 -24.58
C ARG A 197 -11.23 -9.58 -23.51
N PHE A 198 -12.47 -9.19 -23.76
CA PHE A 198 -13.54 -9.23 -22.75
C PHE A 198 -14.79 -9.91 -23.32
N GLY A 199 -15.65 -10.45 -22.45
CA GLY A 199 -16.82 -11.24 -22.85
C GLY A 199 -16.41 -12.44 -23.68
N ARG A 200 -16.96 -12.56 -24.90
CA ARG A 200 -16.65 -13.64 -25.85
C ARG A 200 -15.20 -13.74 -26.28
N ASP A 201 -14.48 -12.63 -26.26
CA ASP A 201 -13.08 -12.60 -26.71
C ASP A 201 -12.11 -12.99 -25.60
N ALA A 202 -12.58 -13.05 -24.35
CA ALA A 202 -11.76 -13.45 -23.20
C ALA A 202 -11.31 -14.91 -23.33
N THR A 203 -10.07 -15.14 -22.88
CA THR A 203 -9.41 -16.45 -22.89
C THR A 203 -9.03 -16.88 -21.48
N TYR A 204 -8.73 -18.17 -21.32
CA TYR A 204 -8.29 -18.75 -20.04
C TYR A 204 -6.96 -18.14 -19.52
N GLU A 205 -6.14 -17.61 -20.44
CA GLU A 205 -4.89 -16.90 -20.15
C GLU A 205 -5.11 -15.53 -19.50
N ASP A 206 -6.28 -14.92 -19.67
CA ASP A 206 -6.58 -13.61 -19.09
C ASP A 206 -6.96 -13.75 -17.60
N THR A 207 -6.87 -12.66 -16.84
CA THR A 207 -7.38 -12.60 -15.47
C THR A 207 -8.37 -11.47 -15.34
N LEU A 208 -9.61 -11.81 -14.98
CA LEU A 208 -10.66 -10.83 -14.72
C LEU A 208 -10.33 -10.07 -13.44
N PHE A 209 -10.14 -8.76 -13.56
CA PHE A 209 -9.86 -7.87 -12.44
C PHE A 209 -11.10 -7.05 -12.09
N LEU A 210 -11.67 -7.29 -10.91
CA LEU A 210 -12.83 -6.57 -10.38
C LEU A 210 -12.41 -5.65 -9.23
N ARG A 211 -12.94 -4.44 -9.23
CA ARG A 211 -12.69 -3.45 -8.17
C ARG A 211 -13.74 -2.35 -8.18
N SER A 212 -13.88 -1.70 -7.05
CA SER A 212 -14.64 -0.44 -6.97
C SER A 212 -13.87 0.70 -7.64
N PHE A 213 -14.54 1.50 -8.46
CA PHE A 213 -13.96 2.72 -9.05
C PHE A 213 -13.51 3.75 -8.00
N ASN A 214 -14.06 3.69 -6.78
CA ASN A 214 -13.63 4.55 -5.68
C ASN A 214 -12.22 4.21 -5.18
N ASP A 215 -11.77 2.99 -5.44
CA ASP A 215 -10.48 2.47 -5.01
C ASP A 215 -9.37 2.62 -6.07
N ASP A 216 -9.69 3.12 -7.28
CA ASP A 216 -8.72 3.38 -8.36
C ASP A 216 -7.61 4.36 -7.97
N ALA A 217 -7.92 5.29 -7.07
CA ALA A 217 -6.97 6.31 -6.61
C ALA A 217 -6.01 5.80 -5.52
N MET A 218 -6.19 4.57 -5.02
CA MET A 218 -5.35 4.04 -3.95
C MET A 218 -3.88 3.95 -4.39
N ARG A 219 -3.03 4.61 -3.62
CA ARG A 219 -1.58 4.62 -3.82
C ARG A 219 -0.89 4.00 -2.63
N PHE A 220 0.19 3.28 -2.92
CA PHE A 220 1.04 2.68 -1.90
C PHE A 220 2.51 2.83 -2.28
N ARG A 221 3.39 2.76 -1.28
CA ARG A 221 4.83 2.88 -1.46
C ARG A 221 5.41 1.61 -2.08
N ALA A 222 5.89 1.71 -3.32
CA ALA A 222 6.62 0.64 -3.98
C ALA A 222 8.00 1.17 -4.42
N PRO A 223 9.10 0.82 -3.73
CA PRO A 223 10.46 1.09 -4.21
C PRO A 223 10.84 0.23 -5.43
N ASN A 224 9.98 0.17 -6.45
CA ASN A 224 10.22 -0.52 -7.72
C ASN A 224 10.79 0.49 -8.75
N PRO A 225 11.79 0.11 -9.56
CA PRO A 225 12.29 0.93 -10.67
C PRO A 225 11.26 1.39 -11.72
N THR A 226 10.03 0.87 -11.73
CA THR A 226 8.96 1.30 -12.67
C THR A 226 8.14 2.51 -12.21
N VAL A 227 8.30 3.01 -10.97
CA VAL A 227 7.51 4.13 -10.41
C VAL A 227 7.81 5.49 -11.06
N GLY A 228 8.71 5.52 -12.03
CA GLY A 228 8.99 6.72 -12.81
C GLY A 228 9.89 7.70 -12.08
N ILE A 229 10.46 8.64 -12.83
CA ILE A 229 11.42 9.62 -12.30
C ILE A 229 10.81 10.58 -11.26
N ILE A 230 9.49 10.80 -11.32
CA ILE A 230 8.72 11.56 -10.33
C ILE A 230 8.66 10.80 -9.00
N GLY A 231 8.64 9.46 -9.04
CA GLY A 231 8.53 8.61 -7.86
C GLY A 231 9.60 8.89 -6.80
N VAL A 232 10.84 9.16 -7.21
CA VAL A 232 11.95 9.42 -6.28
C VAL A 232 11.72 10.66 -5.40
N PHE A 233 11.03 11.68 -5.93
CA PHE A 233 10.66 12.89 -5.21
C PHE A 233 9.22 12.88 -4.69
N GLY A 234 8.42 11.87 -5.07
CA GLY A 234 7.04 11.63 -4.65
C GLY A 234 6.87 10.49 -3.63
N GLY A 235 7.94 10.12 -2.93
CA GLY A 235 7.91 9.08 -1.88
C GLY A 235 7.79 7.65 -2.39
N LEU A 236 8.11 7.41 -3.67
CA LEU A 236 8.03 6.10 -4.35
C LEU A 236 6.62 5.51 -4.29
N THR A 237 5.60 6.36 -4.45
CA THR A 237 4.20 5.93 -4.43
C THR A 237 3.71 5.60 -5.85
N VAL A 238 2.99 4.48 -5.98
CA VAL A 238 2.39 4.00 -7.23
C VAL A 238 0.94 3.62 -6.99
N ARG A 239 0.10 3.68 -8.03
CA ARG A 239 -1.27 3.17 -7.94
C ARG A 239 -1.24 1.66 -7.73
N PHE A 240 -2.09 1.16 -6.83
CA PHE A 240 -2.10 -0.26 -6.47
C PHE A 240 -2.39 -1.15 -7.69
N GLU A 241 -3.38 -0.79 -8.50
CA GLU A 241 -3.68 -1.47 -9.77
C GLU A 241 -2.50 -1.48 -10.74
N GLU A 242 -1.82 -0.34 -10.92
CA GLU A 242 -0.68 -0.22 -11.83
C GLU A 242 0.45 -1.17 -11.42
N LEU A 243 0.72 -1.25 -10.11
CA LEU A 243 1.68 -2.19 -9.55
C LEU A 243 1.26 -3.64 -9.81
N LEU A 244 0.01 -4.01 -9.48
CA LEU A 244 -0.47 -5.37 -9.66
C LEU A 244 -0.37 -5.79 -11.13
N ALA A 245 -0.88 -4.97 -12.05
CA ALA A 245 -0.82 -5.24 -13.47
C ALA A 245 0.63 -5.37 -13.97
N ALA A 246 1.54 -4.50 -13.51
CA ALA A 246 2.95 -4.58 -13.88
C ALA A 246 3.63 -5.86 -13.37
N LEU A 247 3.23 -6.37 -12.21
CA LEU A 247 3.80 -7.58 -11.61
C LEU A 247 3.34 -8.86 -12.32
N VAL A 248 2.09 -8.90 -12.79
CA VAL A 248 1.54 -10.09 -13.48
C VAL A 248 1.57 -9.99 -14.99
N ALA A 249 1.97 -8.87 -15.58
CA ALA A 249 1.98 -8.65 -17.03
C ALA A 249 2.71 -9.73 -17.84
N GLY A 250 3.71 -10.41 -17.25
CA GLY A 250 4.45 -11.49 -17.89
C GLY A 250 3.78 -12.87 -17.81
N GLU A 251 2.84 -13.07 -16.89
CA GLU A 251 2.16 -14.37 -16.66
C GLU A 251 0.69 -14.34 -17.12
N SER A 252 -0.01 -13.24 -16.84
CA SER A 252 -1.43 -13.09 -17.11
C SER A 252 -1.83 -11.61 -17.17
N PRO A 253 -2.33 -11.08 -18.31
CA PRO A 253 -2.81 -9.72 -18.35
C PRO A 253 -4.08 -9.58 -17.50
N LEU A 254 -4.09 -8.57 -16.62
CA LEU A 254 -5.31 -8.16 -15.92
C LEU A 254 -6.23 -7.45 -16.91
N ILE A 255 -7.47 -7.91 -17.03
CA ILE A 255 -8.51 -7.30 -17.85
C ILE A 255 -9.63 -6.76 -16.96
N ALA A 256 -10.09 -5.53 -17.22
CA ALA A 256 -11.10 -4.87 -16.39
C ALA A 256 -12.07 -4.03 -17.23
N ILE A 257 -13.20 -3.67 -16.63
CA ILE A 257 -14.10 -2.65 -17.16
C ILE A 257 -13.60 -1.28 -16.70
N GLY A 258 -13.46 -0.35 -17.64
CA GLY A 258 -13.08 1.04 -17.36
C GLY A 258 -14.25 1.88 -16.87
N LYS A 259 -13.95 2.99 -16.20
CA LYS A 259 -14.95 3.94 -15.74
C LYS A 259 -15.68 4.58 -16.94
N PRO A 260 -17.02 4.66 -16.95
CA PRO A 260 -17.75 5.32 -18.02
C PRO A 260 -17.25 6.76 -18.26
N ARG A 261 -17.11 7.15 -19.53
CA ARG A 261 -16.65 8.48 -19.98
C ARG A 261 -15.25 8.89 -19.49
N GLU A 262 -14.39 7.93 -19.14
CA GLU A 262 -12.98 8.21 -18.86
C GLU A 262 -12.27 8.69 -20.14
N PRO A 263 -11.60 9.87 -20.14
CA PRO A 263 -11.00 10.44 -21.35
C PRO A 263 -9.77 9.66 -21.84
N LEU A 264 -9.00 9.10 -20.90
CA LEU A 264 -7.84 8.26 -21.16
C LEU A 264 -7.74 7.22 -20.04
N PRO A 265 -7.51 5.94 -20.35
CA PRO A 265 -7.38 4.91 -19.33
C PRO A 265 -6.22 5.24 -18.39
N GLU A 266 -6.40 5.07 -17.09
CA GLU A 266 -5.28 5.02 -16.16
C GLU A 266 -4.42 3.77 -16.39
N LEU A 267 -3.13 3.82 -16.02
CA LEU A 267 -2.22 2.69 -16.15
C LEU A 267 -2.62 1.52 -15.22
N GLY A 268 -2.49 0.28 -15.68
CA GLY A 268 -2.92 -0.87 -14.88
C GLY A 268 -3.51 -1.96 -15.75
N ALA A 269 -4.67 -2.48 -15.33
CA ALA A 269 -5.38 -3.50 -16.08
C ALA A 269 -5.75 -2.97 -17.48
N VAL A 270 -5.70 -3.85 -18.47
CA VAL A 270 -6.18 -3.55 -19.81
C VAL A 270 -7.69 -3.36 -19.73
N ARG A 271 -8.19 -2.25 -20.27
CA ARG A 271 -9.60 -1.87 -20.11
C ARG A 271 -10.42 -2.14 -21.36
N THR A 272 -11.67 -2.55 -21.15
CA THR A 272 -12.74 -2.38 -22.12
C THR A 272 -13.79 -1.42 -21.55
N TYR A 273 -14.59 -0.81 -22.42
CA TYR A 273 -15.68 0.08 -22.04
C TYR A 273 -16.97 -0.51 -22.58
N VAL A 274 -17.87 -0.86 -21.67
CA VAL A 274 -19.16 -1.48 -21.96
C VAL A 274 -20.27 -0.50 -21.52
N ALA A 275 -21.44 -0.57 -22.15
CA ALA A 275 -22.59 0.22 -21.73
C ALA A 275 -23.08 -0.18 -20.33
N ASP A 276 -23.71 0.76 -19.63
CA ASP A 276 -24.15 0.60 -18.23
C ASP A 276 -25.23 -0.48 -18.04
N ASP A 277 -25.90 -0.89 -19.11
CA ASP A 277 -26.90 -1.97 -19.14
C ASP A 277 -26.33 -3.34 -19.53
N GLU A 278 -25.15 -3.37 -20.16
CA GLU A 278 -24.52 -4.60 -20.67
C GLU A 278 -23.36 -5.12 -19.81
N TRP A 279 -22.80 -4.29 -18.92
CA TRP A 279 -21.57 -4.64 -18.19
C TRP A 279 -21.70 -5.90 -17.32
N GLN A 280 -22.85 -6.16 -16.70
CA GLN A 280 -23.05 -7.34 -15.85
C GLN A 280 -22.97 -8.63 -16.65
N SER A 281 -23.63 -8.66 -17.81
CA SER A 281 -23.59 -9.78 -18.76
C SER A 281 -22.17 -10.00 -19.29
N ALA A 282 -21.45 -8.92 -19.58
CA ALA A 282 -20.06 -8.99 -20.04
C ALA A 282 -19.13 -9.54 -18.95
N VAL A 283 -19.30 -9.11 -17.69
CA VAL A 283 -18.56 -9.65 -16.54
C VAL A 283 -18.84 -11.14 -16.36
N GLU A 284 -20.09 -11.55 -16.43
CA GLU A 284 -20.48 -12.96 -16.32
C GLU A 284 -19.81 -13.83 -17.40
N GLU A 285 -19.91 -13.41 -18.65
CA GLU A 285 -19.32 -14.15 -19.78
C GLU A 285 -17.80 -14.23 -19.67
N THR A 286 -17.15 -13.14 -19.24
CA THR A 286 -15.72 -13.10 -18.99
C THR A 286 -15.33 -14.04 -17.85
N ALA A 287 -16.03 -13.97 -16.71
CA ALA A 287 -15.76 -14.78 -15.53
C ALA A 287 -15.85 -16.29 -15.82
N LYS A 288 -16.78 -16.69 -16.68
CA LYS A 288 -16.94 -18.09 -17.12
C LYS A 288 -15.76 -18.59 -17.97
N ARG A 289 -15.09 -17.70 -18.70
CA ARG A 289 -14.02 -18.04 -19.67
C ARG A 289 -12.61 -17.98 -19.10
N VAL A 290 -12.36 -17.05 -18.17
CA VAL A 290 -11.04 -16.92 -17.53
C VAL A 290 -10.83 -18.01 -16.48
N ASP A 291 -9.59 -18.37 -16.22
CA ASP A 291 -9.26 -19.31 -15.15
C ASP A 291 -9.09 -18.62 -13.80
N SER A 292 -8.75 -17.33 -13.78
CA SER A 292 -8.50 -16.59 -12.54
C SER A 292 -9.27 -15.27 -12.50
N ILE A 293 -9.81 -14.96 -11.33
CA ILE A 293 -10.53 -13.72 -11.03
C ILE A 293 -9.87 -13.08 -9.81
N VAL A 294 -9.43 -11.83 -9.96
CA VAL A 294 -8.82 -11.06 -8.87
C VAL A 294 -9.74 -9.91 -8.52
N LEU A 295 -10.15 -9.84 -7.26
CA LEU A 295 -10.99 -8.77 -6.73
C LEU A 295 -10.17 -7.90 -5.78
N VAL A 296 -10.43 -6.60 -5.72
CA VAL A 296 -9.95 -5.75 -4.62
C VAL A 296 -11.10 -5.54 -3.64
N ALA A 297 -10.89 -5.89 -2.36
CA ALA A 297 -11.91 -5.77 -1.33
C ALA A 297 -12.34 -4.30 -1.15
N GLY A 298 -13.47 -3.93 -1.76
CA GLY A 298 -14.01 -2.58 -1.70
C GLY A 298 -14.74 -2.24 -0.40
N VAL A 299 -14.96 -0.94 -0.19
CA VAL A 299 -15.79 -0.41 0.91
C VAL A 299 -17.26 -0.21 0.53
N THR A 300 -17.63 -0.45 -0.73
CA THR A 300 -18.97 -0.24 -1.27
C THR A 300 -19.75 -1.56 -1.39
N ASP A 301 -21.06 -1.47 -1.63
CA ASP A 301 -21.93 -2.64 -1.84
C ASP A 301 -21.65 -3.42 -3.13
N GLY A 302 -20.83 -2.87 -4.03
CA GLY A 302 -20.42 -3.54 -5.27
C GLY A 302 -19.76 -4.89 -5.01
N LEU A 303 -18.91 -4.98 -3.98
CA LEU A 303 -18.25 -6.24 -3.60
C LEU A 303 -19.24 -7.34 -3.20
N LYS A 304 -20.35 -6.96 -2.55
CA LYS A 304 -21.42 -7.89 -2.20
C LYS A 304 -22.09 -8.45 -3.45
N TRP A 305 -22.38 -7.60 -4.43
CA TRP A 305 -22.89 -8.05 -5.72
C TRP A 305 -21.90 -9.01 -6.40
N GLU A 306 -20.62 -8.64 -6.49
CA GLU A 306 -19.56 -9.43 -7.15
C GLU A 306 -19.45 -10.84 -6.55
N LEU A 307 -19.26 -10.94 -5.24
CA LEU A 307 -19.11 -12.24 -4.55
C LEU A 307 -20.39 -13.08 -4.60
N THR A 308 -21.57 -12.45 -4.47
CA THR A 308 -22.85 -13.16 -4.57
C THR A 308 -23.03 -13.80 -5.95
N HIS A 309 -22.67 -13.08 -7.02
CA HIS A 309 -22.82 -13.59 -8.38
C HIS A 309 -21.78 -14.66 -8.71
N LEU A 310 -20.53 -14.48 -8.30
CA LEU A 310 -19.50 -15.53 -8.45
C LEU A 310 -19.91 -16.83 -7.76
N ARG A 311 -20.55 -16.75 -6.57
CA ARG A 311 -21.10 -17.92 -5.89
C ARG A 311 -22.27 -18.55 -6.65
N LYS A 312 -23.22 -17.74 -7.12
CA LYS A 312 -24.36 -18.21 -7.93
C LYS A 312 -23.92 -18.88 -9.23
N TRP A 313 -22.86 -18.40 -9.85
CA TRP A 313 -22.30 -18.96 -11.08
C TRP A 313 -21.38 -20.17 -10.85
N GLY A 314 -21.10 -20.54 -9.59
CA GLY A 314 -20.17 -21.63 -9.27
C GLY A 314 -18.71 -21.30 -9.57
N LEU A 315 -18.34 -20.01 -9.61
CA LEU A 315 -17.01 -19.52 -9.99
C LEU A 315 -16.19 -18.98 -8.82
N VAL A 316 -16.70 -19.10 -7.59
CA VAL A 316 -16.05 -18.53 -6.39
C VAL A 316 -14.64 -19.08 -6.16
N GLN A 317 -14.36 -20.32 -6.57
CA GLN A 317 -13.04 -20.96 -6.44
C GLN A 317 -11.97 -20.30 -7.33
N LYS A 318 -12.39 -19.61 -8.40
CA LYS A 318 -11.49 -18.83 -9.26
C LYS A 318 -11.11 -17.49 -8.64
N ALA A 319 -11.81 -17.07 -7.59
CA ALA A 319 -11.75 -15.73 -7.04
C ALA A 319 -10.68 -15.61 -5.95
N THR A 320 -9.82 -14.61 -6.10
CA THR A 320 -8.90 -14.15 -5.05
C THR A 320 -9.21 -12.70 -4.72
N VAL A 321 -9.64 -12.45 -3.49
CA VAL A 321 -9.98 -11.12 -2.98
C VAL A 321 -8.78 -10.52 -2.27
N LEU A 322 -8.10 -9.57 -2.91
CA LEU A 322 -6.98 -8.82 -2.34
C LEU A 322 -7.48 -7.80 -1.30
N LEU A 323 -6.82 -7.78 -0.14
CA LEU A 323 -7.01 -6.72 0.84
C LEU A 323 -6.00 -5.60 0.55
N PRO A 324 -6.42 -4.43 0.07
CA PRO A 324 -5.49 -3.39 -0.34
C PRO A 324 -4.64 -2.89 0.84
N PRO A 325 -3.46 -2.29 0.56
CA PRO A 325 -2.54 -1.76 1.57
C PRO A 325 -3.06 -0.47 2.21
N VAL A 326 -4.17 -0.59 2.94
CA VAL A 326 -4.80 0.48 3.72
C VAL A 326 -4.41 0.35 5.20
N ASP A 327 -4.74 1.38 5.97
CA ASP A 327 -4.57 1.36 7.42
C ASP A 327 -5.36 0.22 8.07
N GLU A 328 -4.92 -0.19 9.26
CA GLU A 328 -5.44 -1.37 9.96
C GLU A 328 -6.96 -1.33 10.17
N SER A 329 -7.51 -0.19 10.57
CA SER A 329 -8.96 -0.01 10.75
C SER A 329 -9.74 -0.21 9.44
N GLN A 330 -9.22 0.29 8.32
CA GLN A 330 -9.85 0.12 7.01
C GLN A 330 -9.67 -1.31 6.49
N ALA A 331 -8.51 -1.92 6.72
CA ALA A 331 -8.24 -3.30 6.34
C ALA A 331 -9.20 -4.25 7.05
N TRP A 332 -9.40 -4.03 8.36
CA TRP A 332 -10.38 -4.73 9.18
C TRP A 332 -11.81 -4.61 8.63
N ASN A 333 -12.27 -3.40 8.34
CA ASN A 333 -13.62 -3.19 7.81
C ASN A 333 -13.83 -3.86 6.44
N ARG A 334 -12.82 -3.80 5.56
CA ARG A 334 -12.85 -4.48 4.26
C ARG A 334 -12.87 -6.01 4.43
N LEU A 335 -12.06 -6.52 5.35
CA LEU A 335 -11.95 -7.94 5.66
C LEU A 335 -13.24 -8.51 6.24
N HIS A 336 -13.81 -7.86 7.25
CA HIS A 336 -15.09 -8.24 7.85
C HIS A 336 -16.21 -8.34 6.79
N ARG A 337 -16.27 -7.37 5.87
CA ARG A 337 -17.22 -7.41 4.75
C ARG A 337 -17.01 -8.63 3.86
N VAL A 338 -15.78 -8.94 3.45
CA VAL A 338 -15.50 -10.12 2.62
C VAL A 338 -15.96 -11.39 3.33
N LEU A 339 -15.58 -11.55 4.60
CA LEU A 339 -15.90 -12.75 5.39
C LEU A 339 -17.40 -12.92 5.61
N SER A 340 -18.12 -11.83 5.93
CA SER A 340 -19.57 -11.84 6.04
C SER A 340 -20.27 -12.30 4.74
N GLN A 341 -19.72 -11.93 3.57
CA GLN A 341 -20.28 -12.34 2.28
C GLN A 341 -19.92 -13.79 1.93
N LEU A 342 -18.82 -14.30 2.46
CA LEU A 342 -18.49 -15.72 2.37
C LEU A 342 -19.34 -16.58 3.32
N GLY A 343 -20.12 -15.95 4.22
CA GLY A 343 -20.99 -16.64 5.17
C GLY A 343 -20.28 -17.07 6.45
N ILE A 344 -19.16 -16.43 6.77
CA ILE A 344 -18.47 -16.62 8.05
C ILE A 344 -18.96 -15.51 8.98
N ASP A 345 -19.70 -15.90 10.01
CA ASP A 345 -20.16 -14.98 11.05
C ASP A 345 -19.09 -14.85 12.12
N PHE A 346 -18.77 -13.61 12.50
CA PHE A 346 -17.57 -13.28 13.27
C PHE A 346 -17.87 -12.27 14.39
N GLU A 347 -19.05 -12.33 14.99
CA GLU A 347 -19.40 -11.55 16.19
C GLU A 347 -18.42 -11.81 17.37
N GLU A 348 -17.85 -13.02 17.49
CA GLU A 348 -16.80 -13.32 18.48
C GLU A 348 -15.46 -12.61 18.22
N VAL A 349 -15.19 -12.16 16.98
CA VAL A 349 -13.88 -11.62 16.59
C VAL A 349 -13.67 -10.18 17.02
N GLU A 350 -14.75 -9.41 17.14
CA GLU A 350 -14.65 -8.04 17.59
C GLU A 350 -14.13 -7.97 19.04
N GLN A 351 -14.49 -8.95 19.88
CA GLN A 351 -13.94 -9.13 21.22
C GLN A 351 -12.49 -9.69 21.22
N GLU A 352 -12.16 -10.57 20.26
CA GLU A 352 -10.82 -11.17 20.15
C GLU A 352 -9.75 -10.24 19.54
N LYS A 353 -10.16 -9.29 18.70
CA LYS A 353 -9.29 -8.27 18.10
C LYS A 353 -8.66 -7.38 19.17
N GLU A 354 -9.42 -7.05 20.21
CA GLU A 354 -8.96 -6.22 21.33
C GLU A 354 -8.00 -6.97 22.26
N THR A 355 -8.12 -8.30 22.36
CA THR A 355 -7.30 -9.14 23.25
C THR A 355 -5.99 -9.63 22.63
N GLY A 356 -5.71 -9.37 21.35
CA GLY A 356 -4.47 -9.82 20.71
C GLY A 356 -4.40 -11.34 20.47
N SER A 357 -5.57 -12.00 20.39
CA SER A 357 -5.73 -13.40 19.99
C SER A 357 -5.02 -13.71 18.66
N TRP A 358 -4.79 -14.99 18.36
CA TRP A 358 -4.24 -15.48 17.09
C TRP A 358 -4.99 -14.91 15.88
N LEU A 359 -6.28 -14.64 16.05
CA LEU A 359 -7.13 -14.05 15.03
C LEU A 359 -6.74 -12.59 14.73
N GLY A 360 -6.46 -11.77 15.73
CA GLY A 360 -5.93 -10.40 15.57
C GLY A 360 -4.62 -10.36 14.76
N VAL A 361 -3.74 -11.35 14.97
CA VAL A 361 -2.50 -11.52 14.20
C VAL A 361 -2.80 -11.86 12.74
N LEU A 362 -3.71 -12.81 12.52
CA LEU A 362 -4.12 -13.23 11.19
C LEU A 362 -4.64 -12.04 10.39
N LEU A 363 -5.56 -11.27 10.95
CA LEU A 363 -6.19 -10.11 10.31
C LEU A 363 -5.20 -9.02 9.90
N ARG A 364 -4.11 -8.83 10.66
CA ARG A 364 -3.05 -7.86 10.35
C ARG A 364 -2.13 -8.30 9.23
N THR A 365 -2.04 -9.61 8.97
CA THR A 365 -1.08 -10.23 8.06
C THR A 365 -1.74 -10.77 6.78
N VAL A 366 -3.07 -10.83 6.71
CA VAL A 366 -3.79 -11.20 5.49
C VAL A 366 -3.52 -10.20 4.36
N THR A 367 -3.10 -10.73 3.22
CA THR A 367 -2.92 -10.00 1.96
C THR A 367 -4.08 -10.27 1.00
N ALA A 368 -4.65 -11.47 1.02
CA ALA A 368 -5.79 -11.86 0.22
C ALA A 368 -6.58 -13.02 0.84
N ILE A 369 -7.81 -13.21 0.35
CA ILE A 369 -8.66 -14.37 0.67
C ILE A 369 -9.05 -15.06 -0.64
N GLY A 370 -8.83 -16.36 -0.72
CA GLY A 370 -9.36 -17.21 -1.78
C GLY A 370 -10.41 -18.18 -1.26
N VAL A 371 -10.92 -19.01 -2.15
CA VAL A 371 -11.79 -20.15 -1.80
C VAL A 371 -11.21 -21.41 -2.41
N ASP A 372 -11.17 -22.50 -1.67
CA ASP A 372 -10.68 -23.79 -2.17
C ASP A 372 -11.76 -24.63 -2.86
N GLU A 373 -11.37 -25.84 -3.26
CA GLU A 373 -12.23 -26.82 -3.91
C GLU A 373 -13.43 -27.24 -3.03
N GLU A 374 -13.29 -27.22 -1.71
CA GLU A 374 -14.36 -27.52 -0.76
C GLU A 374 -15.28 -26.32 -0.47
N GLY A 375 -15.02 -25.16 -1.07
CA GLY A 375 -15.79 -23.95 -0.83
C GLY A 375 -15.43 -23.23 0.47
N GLN A 376 -14.32 -23.61 1.12
CA GLN A 376 -13.84 -23.03 2.36
C GLN A 376 -12.89 -21.84 2.08
N PRO A 377 -12.91 -20.82 2.95
CA PRO A 377 -12.07 -19.64 2.83
C PRO A 377 -10.60 -19.99 3.11
N CYS A 378 -9.70 -19.53 2.24
CA CYS A 378 -8.26 -19.67 2.36
C CYS A 378 -7.60 -18.30 2.54
N PHE A 379 -6.77 -18.14 3.56
CA PHE A 379 -6.13 -16.87 3.91
C PHE A 379 -4.68 -16.83 3.43
N TYR A 380 -4.38 -15.92 2.51
CA TYR A 380 -3.00 -15.65 2.10
C TYR A 380 -2.36 -14.69 3.08
N VAL A 381 -1.35 -15.16 3.82
CA VAL A 381 -0.71 -14.39 4.90
C VAL A 381 0.75 -14.09 4.57
N SER A 382 1.23 -12.96 5.07
CA SER A 382 2.61 -12.52 4.93
C SER A 382 3.05 -11.73 6.16
N ASP A 383 4.35 -11.82 6.50
CA ASP A 383 5.03 -11.07 7.56
C ASP A 383 4.94 -9.55 7.35
N ARG A 384 4.58 -9.15 6.13
CA ARG A 384 4.46 -7.78 5.64
C ARG A 384 3.29 -7.63 4.68
N ARG A 385 2.86 -6.39 4.51
CA ARG A 385 1.88 -5.98 3.48
C ARG A 385 2.53 -4.93 2.56
N ASP A 386 3.70 -5.28 2.03
CA ASP A 386 4.45 -4.48 1.07
C ASP A 386 4.22 -4.95 -0.39
N TRP A 387 4.76 -4.20 -1.36
CA TRP A 387 4.60 -4.48 -2.78
C TRP A 387 5.11 -5.87 -3.21
N VAL A 388 6.13 -6.42 -2.53
CA VAL A 388 6.64 -7.77 -2.80
C VAL A 388 5.63 -8.81 -2.32
N SER A 389 5.06 -8.57 -1.14
CA SER A 389 4.07 -9.45 -0.52
C SER A 389 2.83 -9.54 -1.41
N PHE A 390 2.27 -8.41 -1.85
CA PHE A 390 1.13 -8.40 -2.78
C PHE A 390 1.45 -9.03 -4.14
N GLY A 391 2.66 -8.80 -4.66
CA GLY A 391 3.11 -9.42 -5.91
C GLY A 391 3.21 -10.93 -5.80
N ALA A 392 3.76 -11.43 -4.72
CA ALA A 392 3.83 -12.86 -4.48
C ALA A 392 2.45 -13.47 -4.22
N THR A 393 1.56 -12.77 -3.50
CA THR A 393 0.20 -13.24 -3.24
C THR A 393 -0.56 -13.44 -4.54
N ILE A 394 -0.55 -12.46 -5.44
CA ILE A 394 -1.30 -12.55 -6.71
C ILE A 394 -0.73 -13.64 -7.63
N VAL A 395 0.60 -13.76 -7.72
CA VAL A 395 1.25 -14.79 -8.54
C VAL A 395 0.94 -16.17 -7.99
N MET A 396 1.13 -16.38 -6.67
CA MET A 396 0.83 -17.65 -6.01
C MET A 396 -0.65 -18.02 -6.14
N SER A 397 -1.56 -17.06 -5.92
CA SER A 397 -2.99 -17.33 -6.04
C SER A 397 -3.39 -17.71 -7.47
N GLN A 398 -2.82 -17.04 -8.48
CA GLN A 398 -3.07 -17.37 -9.88
C GLN A 398 -2.55 -18.76 -10.24
N GLN A 399 -1.34 -19.11 -9.78
CA GLN A 399 -0.76 -20.43 -10.03
C GLN A 399 -1.55 -21.55 -9.37
N ILE A 400 -2.06 -21.33 -8.15
CA ILE A 400 -2.92 -22.31 -7.45
C ILE A 400 -4.25 -22.47 -8.17
N VAL A 401 -4.95 -21.38 -8.46
CA VAL A 401 -6.26 -21.42 -9.13
C VAL A 401 -6.17 -22.06 -10.53
N ARG A 402 -5.06 -21.88 -11.23
CA ARG A 402 -4.80 -22.50 -12.54
C ARG A 402 -4.30 -23.95 -12.45
N GLY A 403 -4.16 -24.51 -11.25
CA GLY A 403 -3.64 -25.87 -11.05
C GLY A 403 -2.16 -26.05 -11.45
N ILE A 404 -1.41 -24.95 -11.62
CA ILE A 404 0.03 -24.99 -11.92
C ILE A 404 0.83 -25.32 -10.66
N MET A 405 0.37 -24.81 -9.51
CA MET A 405 0.97 -25.00 -8.21
C MET A 405 -0.06 -25.64 -7.27
N LEU A 406 0.34 -26.68 -6.55
CA LEU A 406 -0.48 -27.20 -5.46
C LEU A 406 -0.47 -26.21 -4.29
N PRO A 407 -1.61 -25.97 -3.62
CA PRO A 407 -1.61 -25.17 -2.41
C PRO A 407 -0.67 -25.79 -1.37
N PRO A 408 0.00 -24.99 -0.53
CA PRO A 408 0.72 -25.52 0.62
C PRO A 408 -0.25 -26.35 1.47
N GLU A 409 0.11 -27.60 1.80
CA GLU A 409 -0.75 -28.50 2.59
C GLU A 409 -0.97 -27.96 4.02
N HIS A 410 -2.10 -28.34 4.64
CA HIS A 410 -2.40 -28.04 6.03
C HIS A 410 -1.30 -28.56 6.95
N GLY A 411 -0.79 -27.72 7.86
CA GLY A 411 0.34 -28.06 8.72
C GLY A 411 1.71 -27.70 8.14
N SER A 412 1.76 -27.15 6.92
CA SER A 412 2.99 -26.63 6.32
C SER A 412 3.61 -25.50 7.13
N ILE A 413 2.87 -24.80 8.00
CA ILE A 413 3.47 -23.77 8.84
C ILE A 413 4.36 -24.43 9.88
N ALA A 414 3.88 -25.42 10.62
CA ALA A 414 4.69 -26.21 11.54
C ALA A 414 5.97 -26.76 10.88
N GLU A 415 5.85 -27.26 9.65
CA GLU A 415 6.99 -27.73 8.86
C GLU A 415 7.90 -26.58 8.37
N PHE A 416 7.33 -25.44 7.96
CA PHE A 416 8.01 -24.21 7.53
C PHE A 416 8.84 -23.59 8.64
N ILE A 417 8.38 -23.66 9.90
CA ILE A 417 9.12 -23.24 11.10
C ILE A 417 9.89 -24.39 11.78
N GLY A 418 9.77 -25.64 11.31
CA GLY A 418 10.39 -26.82 11.94
C GLY A 418 9.93 -27.04 13.38
N LEU A 419 8.68 -26.72 13.71
CA LEU A 419 8.11 -26.79 15.04
C LEU A 419 7.24 -28.05 15.19
N ASP A 420 7.60 -28.92 16.13
CA ASP A 420 6.78 -30.06 16.51
C ASP A 420 5.63 -29.56 17.41
N VAL A 421 4.44 -29.39 16.82
CA VAL A 421 3.26 -28.76 17.45
C VAL A 421 2.74 -29.56 18.65
N ARG A 422 3.27 -30.77 18.90
CA ARG A 422 2.84 -31.61 20.02
C ARG A 422 3.42 -31.20 21.38
N ASP A 423 4.46 -30.37 21.42
CA ASP A 423 5.12 -29.96 22.67
C ASP A 423 5.10 -28.45 22.95
N SER A 424 4.44 -27.63 22.12
CA SER A 424 4.24 -26.22 22.43
C SER A 424 3.11 -26.06 23.44
N VAL A 425 3.42 -26.37 24.70
CA VAL A 425 2.72 -25.83 25.85
C VAL A 425 2.65 -24.32 25.65
N LEU A 426 1.48 -23.85 25.22
CA LEU A 426 0.99 -22.53 25.52
C LEU A 426 0.92 -22.42 27.06
N THR A 427 2.06 -22.25 27.70
CA THR A 427 2.11 -21.50 28.95
C THR A 427 1.52 -20.13 28.61
N PRO A 428 0.66 -19.58 29.47
CA PRO A 428 -0.28 -18.50 29.17
C PRO A 428 0.47 -17.19 28.86
N VAL A 429 1.00 -17.07 27.65
CA VAL A 429 1.69 -15.88 27.15
C VAL A 429 0.74 -15.06 26.25
N ALA A 430 -0.36 -15.67 25.77
CA ALA A 430 -1.44 -14.96 25.11
C ALA A 430 -2.46 -14.32 26.07
N SER A 431 -2.37 -14.58 27.39
CA SER A 431 -3.27 -13.96 28.39
C SER A 431 -2.60 -12.86 29.23
N HIS A 432 -1.37 -12.46 28.89
CA HIS A 432 -0.70 -11.31 29.48
C HIS A 432 -0.23 -10.34 28.39
N THR A 433 -1.15 -9.94 27.53
CA THR A 433 -1.14 -8.59 27.00
C THR A 433 -2.06 -7.76 27.88
N ASP A 434 -1.56 -7.33 29.03
CA ASP A 434 -2.08 -6.10 29.62
C ASP A 434 -1.81 -5.01 28.56
N ASP A 435 -2.80 -4.74 27.73
CA ASP A 435 -2.82 -3.50 26.97
C ASP A 435 -2.81 -2.37 28.01
N PRO A 436 -1.77 -1.53 28.05
CA PRO A 436 -1.71 -0.43 29.01
C PRO A 436 -2.86 0.58 28.81
N LEU A 437 -3.66 0.44 27.74
CA LEU A 437 -4.87 1.19 27.45
C LEU A 437 -6.17 0.36 27.52
N ALA A 438 -6.09 -0.96 27.73
CA ALA A 438 -7.30 -1.74 27.99
C ALA A 438 -7.73 -1.45 29.41
N LEU A 439 -8.71 -0.56 29.54
CA LEU A 439 -9.36 -0.25 30.81
C LEU A 439 -10.20 -1.43 31.35
N SER A 440 -9.97 -2.65 30.86
CA SER A 440 -10.63 -3.90 31.22
C SER A 440 -10.38 -4.29 32.68
N GLY A 441 -9.19 -3.99 33.23
CA GLY A 441 -8.85 -4.14 34.65
C GLY A 441 -9.20 -2.95 35.54
N VAL A 442 -9.76 -1.87 34.96
CA VAL A 442 -10.01 -0.61 35.65
C VAL A 442 -11.48 -0.54 36.08
N SER A 443 -11.73 -0.13 37.32
CA SER A 443 -13.09 -0.01 37.87
C SER A 443 -13.97 0.90 37.00
N ALA A 444 -15.28 0.70 37.04
CA ALA A 444 -16.22 1.55 36.30
C ALA A 444 -16.09 3.06 36.66
N HIS A 445 -15.60 3.38 37.86
CA HIS A 445 -15.29 4.75 38.28
C HIS A 445 -14.01 5.28 37.61
N ALA A 446 -12.91 4.52 37.68
CA ALA A 446 -11.66 4.93 37.07
C ALA A 446 -11.72 4.96 35.53
N ARG A 447 -12.55 4.10 34.91
CA ARG A 447 -12.83 4.17 33.47
C ARG A 447 -13.51 5.49 33.09
N ARG A 448 -14.52 5.92 33.87
CA ARG A 448 -15.20 7.22 33.66
C ARG A 448 -14.25 8.39 33.82
N ALA A 449 -13.35 8.35 34.81
CA ALA A 449 -12.34 9.39 35.00
C ALA A 449 -11.36 9.46 33.81
N ILE A 450 -10.93 8.32 33.27
CA ILE A 450 -10.03 8.28 32.10
C ILE A 450 -10.74 8.77 30.84
N THR A 451 -11.99 8.37 30.60
CA THR A 451 -12.77 8.88 29.46
C THR A 451 -12.93 10.40 29.53
N GLN A 452 -13.24 10.96 30.70
CA GLN A 452 -13.35 12.41 30.85
C GLN A 452 -12.01 13.13 30.73
N ALA A 453 -10.90 12.52 31.16
CA ALA A 453 -9.56 13.07 30.96
C ALA A 453 -9.18 13.16 29.47
N ILE A 454 -9.58 12.17 28.67
CA ILE A 454 -9.40 12.18 27.22
C ILE A 454 -10.21 13.33 26.60
N GLU A 455 -11.47 13.48 27.01
CA GLU A 455 -12.34 14.56 26.53
C GLU A 455 -11.82 15.96 26.93
N LEU A 456 -11.22 16.09 28.12
CA LEU A 456 -10.58 17.32 28.59
C LEU A 456 -9.35 17.68 27.75
N ALA A 457 -8.53 16.69 27.38
CA ALA A 457 -7.36 16.89 26.53
C ALA A 457 -7.75 17.28 25.10
N ASP A 458 -8.82 16.68 24.56
CA ASP A 458 -9.38 17.07 23.25
C ASP A 458 -9.93 18.50 23.28
N ALA A 459 -10.66 18.88 24.35
CA ALA A 459 -11.23 20.21 24.51
C ALA A 459 -10.16 21.30 24.68
N SER A 460 -9.02 20.98 25.29
CA SER A 460 -7.87 21.89 25.41
C SER A 460 -6.96 21.88 24.18
N ASN A 461 -7.31 21.10 23.14
CA ASN A 461 -6.54 20.91 21.91
C ASN A 461 -5.11 20.40 22.19
N ALA A 462 -4.96 19.62 23.26
CA ALA A 462 -3.70 19.02 23.66
C ALA A 462 -3.36 17.82 22.76
N ASN A 463 -2.08 17.67 22.41
CA ASN A 463 -1.62 16.55 21.58
C ASN A 463 -1.56 15.20 22.35
N GLU A 464 -1.74 15.23 23.67
CA GLU A 464 -1.71 14.05 24.54
C GLU A 464 -2.49 14.27 25.84
N VAL A 465 -2.95 13.18 26.47
CA VAL A 465 -3.60 13.22 27.78
C VAL A 465 -2.55 13.32 28.89
N ALA A 466 -2.26 14.54 29.32
CA ALA A 466 -1.34 14.80 30.43
C ALA A 466 -1.95 14.50 31.82
N ALA A 467 -1.08 14.36 32.84
CA ALA A 467 -1.47 14.02 34.22
C ALA A 467 -2.47 15.02 34.84
N GLU A 468 -2.42 16.28 34.43
CA GLU A 468 -3.38 17.32 34.83
C GLU A 468 -4.82 17.03 34.39
N HIS A 469 -5.03 16.53 33.17
CA HIS A 469 -6.37 16.16 32.67
C HIS A 469 -6.95 14.99 33.48
N LEU A 470 -6.11 14.02 33.83
CA LEU A 470 -6.50 12.89 34.66
C LEU A 470 -6.81 13.32 36.10
N LEU A 471 -5.99 14.22 36.67
CA LEU A 471 -6.21 14.74 38.03
C LEU A 471 -7.51 15.53 38.13
N VAL A 472 -7.80 16.40 37.15
CA VAL A 472 -9.07 17.15 37.09
C VAL A 472 -10.27 16.20 37.01
N ALA A 473 -10.19 15.18 36.14
CA ALA A 473 -11.27 14.21 35.98
C ALA A 473 -11.49 13.33 37.24
N LEU A 474 -10.42 12.98 37.97
CA LEU A 474 -10.49 12.27 39.24
C LEU A 474 -11.10 13.13 40.35
N LEU A 475 -10.71 14.41 40.45
CA LEU A 475 -11.22 15.35 41.45
C LEU A 475 -12.72 15.62 41.29
N ALA A 476 -13.22 15.63 40.05
CA ALA A 476 -14.62 15.90 39.73
C ALA A 476 -15.56 14.69 39.95
N ASN A 477 -15.08 13.44 39.78
CA ASN A 477 -15.98 12.27 39.73
C ASN A 477 -15.72 11.17 40.76
N ASP A 478 -14.57 11.14 41.43
CA ASP A 478 -14.17 9.98 42.23
C ASP A 478 -13.83 10.36 43.68
N HIS A 479 -14.79 10.11 44.58
CA HIS A 479 -14.62 10.34 46.01
C HIS A 479 -13.70 9.32 46.68
N GLU A 480 -13.53 8.12 46.12
CA GLU A 480 -12.68 7.07 46.69
C GLU A 480 -11.21 7.26 46.28
N ALA A 481 -10.94 7.58 45.01
CA ALA A 481 -9.58 7.82 44.53
C ALA A 481 -8.92 9.05 45.18
N THR A 482 -9.72 10.02 45.62
CA THR A 482 -9.25 11.24 46.30
C THR A 482 -9.14 11.11 47.82
N ALA A 483 -9.58 9.99 48.40
CA ALA A 483 -9.47 9.73 49.83
C ALA A 483 -8.00 9.63 50.30
N ALA A 484 -7.12 9.11 49.45
CA ALA A 484 -5.69 9.05 49.71
C ALA A 484 -5.06 10.46 49.85
N LEU A 485 -5.52 11.44 49.07
CA LEU A 485 -5.03 12.83 49.15
C LEU A 485 -5.50 13.51 50.45
N SER A 486 -6.74 13.24 50.87
CA SER A 486 -7.25 13.72 52.15
C SER A 486 -6.50 13.08 53.33
N ALA A 487 -6.17 11.79 53.25
CA ALA A 487 -5.36 11.10 54.26
C ALA A 487 -3.92 11.63 54.35
N LEU A 488 -3.40 12.21 53.26
CA LEU A 488 -2.11 12.90 53.22
C LEU A 488 -2.18 14.36 53.71
N GLY A 489 -3.34 14.83 54.18
CA GLY A 489 -3.53 16.17 54.75
C GLY A 489 -3.74 17.27 53.70
N VAL A 490 -4.06 16.92 52.45
CA VAL A 490 -4.38 17.90 51.40
C VAL A 490 -5.81 18.40 51.59
N ASP A 491 -6.00 19.72 51.61
CA ASP A 491 -7.35 20.30 51.62
C ASP A 491 -7.99 20.16 50.23
N MET A 492 -9.01 19.30 50.18
CA MET A 492 -9.70 18.93 48.95
C MET A 492 -10.76 19.96 48.53
N SER A 493 -11.19 20.84 49.43
CA SER A 493 -12.30 21.78 49.18
C SER A 493 -11.99 22.79 48.05
N PRO A 494 -10.84 23.50 48.05
CA PRO A 494 -10.49 24.41 46.96
C PRO A 494 -10.15 23.67 45.66
N LEU A 495 -9.52 22.48 45.74
CA LEU A 495 -9.14 21.69 44.56
C LEU A 495 -10.35 21.14 43.80
N ARG A 496 -11.39 20.69 44.51
CA ARG A 496 -12.65 20.24 43.90
C ARG A 496 -13.39 21.40 43.25
N SER A 497 -13.46 22.55 43.92
CA SER A 497 -14.11 23.75 43.36
C SER A 497 -13.45 24.20 42.05
N ALA A 498 -12.12 24.16 41.97
CA ALA A 498 -11.38 24.50 40.76
C ALA A 498 -11.57 23.46 39.63
N ALA A 499 -11.58 22.16 39.97
CA ALA A 499 -11.85 21.10 39.00
C ALA A 499 -13.27 21.19 38.43
N ASP A 500 -14.27 21.44 39.26
CA ASP A 500 -15.67 21.61 38.85
C ASP A 500 -15.87 22.88 38.00
N GLU A 501 -15.06 23.91 38.18
CA GLU A 501 -15.08 25.13 37.37
C GLU A 501 -14.48 24.89 35.99
N LEU A 502 -13.34 24.20 35.91
CA LEU A 502 -12.72 23.78 34.65
C LEU A 502 -13.61 22.81 33.85
N MET A 503 -14.34 21.94 34.56
CA MET A 503 -15.33 21.05 33.95
C MET A 503 -16.60 21.79 33.50
N ARG A 504 -16.96 22.92 34.12
CA ARG A 504 -18.13 23.73 33.74
C ARG A 504 -17.86 24.71 32.60
N HIS A 505 -16.64 25.23 32.47
CA HIS A 505 -16.21 26.03 31.31
C HIS A 505 -16.26 25.26 29.96
N ARG A 506 -16.63 23.97 30.00
CA ARG A 506 -16.84 23.07 28.87
C ARG A 506 -18.30 22.99 28.40
N ALA A 507 -19.28 23.36 29.24
CA ALA A 507 -20.70 23.16 28.96
C ALA A 507 -21.38 24.32 28.21
N ASP A 508 -20.69 25.47 28.11
CA ASP A 508 -21.05 26.64 27.31
C ASP A 508 -20.12 26.72 26.08
#